data_AF-A0A956X3Y4-F1
#
_entry.id   AF-A0A956X3Y4-F1
#
_cell.length_a   1.000
_cell.length_b   1.000
_cell.length_c   1.000
_cell.angle_alpha   90.00
_cell.angle_beta   90.00
_cell.angle_gamma   90.00
#
_symmetry.space_group_name_H-M   'P 1'
#
loop_
_entity.id
_entity.type
_entity.pdbx_description
1 polymer ?
#
loop_
_entity_poly.entity_id
_entity_poly.type
_entity_poly.pdbx_seq_one_letter_code
_entity_poly.pdbx_strand_id
1 'polypeptide(L)' 'VMFVFREEYYAEREKPSDDRLEEMAAWMERMDRLHGKAEVIIGKQRHGPIGNVELSFEGEFTRFGNLVKTWQQGTGDGY' A
#
# COMPACT_ATOMS: atom_id res chain seq x y z
N VAL A 1 14.14 9.34 10.31
CA VAL A 1 14.55 8.48 9.17
C VAL A 1 13.33 7.69 8.77
N MET A 2 13.04 7.68 7.48
CA MET A 2 11.86 7.04 6.92
C MET A 2 12.28 6.15 5.77
N PHE A 3 11.56 5.04 5.59
CA PHE A 3 11.71 4.13 4.47
C PHE A 3 10.37 4.03 3.75
N VAL A 4 10.41 3.82 2.43
CA VAL A 4 9.23 3.55 1.62
C VAL A 4 9.28 2.10 1.19
N PHE A 5 8.21 1.38 1.47
CA PHE A 5 8.00 0.00 1.05
C PHE A 5 6.74 -0.08 0.18
N ARG A 6 6.88 -0.63 -1.02
CA ARG A 6 5.76 -0.88 -1.95
C ARG A 6 5.71 -2.37 -2.20
N GLU A 7 4.81 -3.07 -1.52
CA GLU A 7 4.71 -4.52 -1.63
C GLU A 7 4.35 -4.96 -3.05
N GLU A 8 3.48 -4.21 -3.74
CA GLU A 8 3.09 -4.42 -5.15
C GLU A 8 4.31 -4.65 -6.06
N TYR A 9 5.37 -3.86 -5.91
CA TYR A 9 6.58 -3.96 -6.73
C TYR A 9 7.33 -5.29 -6.57
N TYR A 10 7.24 -5.91 -5.39
CA TYR A 10 7.84 -7.21 -5.13
C TYR A 10 6.89 -8.34 -5.56
N ALA A 11 5.60 -8.21 -5.27
CA ALA A 11 4.58 -9.17 -5.67
C ALA A 11 4.52 -9.33 -7.20
N GLU A 12 4.78 -8.28 -7.98
CA GLU A 12 4.79 -8.33 -9.46
C GLU A 12 5.84 -9.31 -10.01
N ARG A 13 6.96 -9.40 -9.32
CA ARG A 13 8.07 -10.28 -9.69
C ARG A 13 7.83 -11.74 -9.31
N GLU A 14 6.82 -12.00 -8.48
CA GLU A 14 6.42 -13.33 -8.05
C GLU A 14 5.28 -13.89 -8.91
N LYS A 15 5.00 -13.29 -10.09
CA LYS A 15 3.95 -13.75 -11.00
C LYS A 15 4.13 -15.25 -11.34
N PRO A 16 3.15 -16.11 -11.01
CA PRO A 16 3.19 -17.52 -11.37
C PRO A 16 3.14 -17.75 -12.87
N SER A 17 3.53 -18.94 -13.29
CA SER A 17 3.36 -19.39 -14.68
C SER A 17 1.88 -19.60 -15.01
N ASP A 18 1.51 -19.31 -16.26
CA ASP A 18 0.10 -19.29 -16.71
C ASP A 18 -0.59 -20.68 -16.65
N ASP A 19 0.18 -21.76 -16.56
CA ASP A 19 -0.31 -23.14 -16.41
C ASP A 19 -0.79 -23.47 -14.99
N ARG A 20 -0.42 -22.65 -14.00
CA ARG A 20 -0.78 -22.84 -12.58
C ARG A 20 -1.95 -21.94 -12.19
N LEU A 21 -3.14 -22.29 -12.68
CA LEU A 21 -4.36 -21.47 -12.55
C LEU A 21 -4.71 -21.09 -11.11
N GLU A 22 -4.53 -22.00 -10.14
CA GLU A 22 -4.86 -21.73 -8.73
C GLU A 22 -3.87 -20.75 -8.07
N GLU A 23 -2.56 -20.93 -8.32
CA GLU A 23 -1.52 -19.99 -7.87
C GLU A 23 -1.71 -18.62 -8.51
N MET A 24 -2.08 -18.60 -9.81
CA MET A 24 -2.34 -17.38 -10.56
C MET A 24 -3.53 -16.61 -9.97
N ALA A 25 -4.63 -17.30 -9.61
CA ALA A 25 -5.79 -16.69 -8.97
C ALA A 25 -5.44 -16.06 -7.61
N ALA A 26 -4.68 -16.78 -6.76
CA ALA A 26 -4.23 -16.26 -5.47
C ALA A 26 -3.29 -15.05 -5.63
N TRP A 27 -2.42 -15.08 -6.64
CA TRP A 27 -1.55 -13.95 -6.99
C TRP A 27 -2.35 -12.73 -7.46
N MET A 28 -3.37 -12.91 -8.31
CA MET A 28 -4.26 -11.81 -8.73
C MET A 28 -4.97 -11.18 -7.55
N GLU A 29 -5.52 -11.99 -6.65
CA GLU A 29 -6.21 -11.51 -5.46
C GLU A 29 -5.26 -10.74 -4.54
N ARG A 30 -4.02 -11.22 -4.37
CA ARG A 30 -2.99 -10.48 -3.64
C ARG A 30 -2.68 -9.15 -4.34
N MET A 31 -2.53 -9.15 -5.65
CA MET A 31 -2.23 -7.93 -6.40
C MET A 31 -3.33 -6.88 -6.31
N ASP A 32 -4.59 -7.29 -6.44
CA ASP A 32 -5.73 -6.39 -6.30
C ASP A 32 -5.75 -5.72 -4.91
N ARG A 33 -5.43 -6.47 -3.85
CA ARG A 33 -5.32 -5.91 -2.49
C ARG A 33 -4.15 -4.95 -2.31
N LEU A 34 -3.03 -5.18 -3.00
CA LEU A 34 -1.80 -4.37 -2.88
C LEU A 34 -1.78 -3.18 -3.82
N HIS A 35 -2.59 -3.22 -4.88
CA HIS A 35 -2.59 -2.23 -5.93
C HIS A 35 -2.79 -0.82 -5.36
N GLY A 36 -1.93 0.09 -5.79
CA GLY A 36 -2.02 1.50 -5.40
C GLY A 36 -1.80 1.78 -3.91
N LYS A 37 -1.17 0.85 -3.17
CA LYS A 37 -0.81 1.04 -1.75
C LYS A 37 0.70 1.15 -1.57
N ALA A 38 1.09 1.99 -0.61
CA ALA A 38 2.46 2.08 -0.14
C ALA A 38 2.50 2.20 1.38
N GLU A 39 3.55 1.65 1.99
CA GLU A 39 3.81 1.76 3.42
C GLU A 39 5.03 2.64 3.65
N VAL A 40 4.87 3.62 4.54
CA VAL A 40 5.95 4.47 5.00
C VAL A 40 6.33 4.06 6.41
N ILE A 41 7.56 3.57 6.58
CA ILE A 41 8.09 3.08 7.84
C ILE A 41 8.93 4.18 8.49
N ILE A 42 8.47 4.69 9.62
CA ILE A 42 9.18 5.70 10.41
C ILE A 42 10.14 4.97 11.36
N GLY A 43 11.34 4.64 10.89
CA GLY A 43 12.32 3.91 11.70
C GLY A 43 13.01 4.75 12.78
N LYS A 44 12.99 6.09 12.68
CA LYS A 44 13.58 6.97 13.71
C LYS A 44 12.90 8.33 13.78
N GLN A 45 12.40 8.65 14.98
CA GLN A 45 11.87 9.96 15.36
C GLN A 45 12.49 10.37 16.72
N ARG A 46 13.15 11.53 16.78
CA ARG A 46 14.03 11.88 17.93
C ARG A 46 13.28 12.07 19.25
N HIS A 47 12.04 12.54 19.18
CA HIS A 47 11.23 12.89 20.34
C HIS A 47 9.76 12.52 20.12
N GLY A 48 9.51 11.33 19.57
CA GLY A 48 8.15 10.88 19.32
C GLY A 48 8.07 9.42 18.88
N PRO A 49 6.84 8.92 18.71
CA PRO A 49 6.62 7.53 18.36
C PRO A 49 7.17 7.22 16.97
N ILE A 50 7.64 5.99 16.82
CA ILE A 50 7.90 5.36 15.54
C ILE A 50 6.68 4.54 15.13
N GLY A 51 6.62 4.14 13.86
CA GLY A 51 5.54 3.30 13.36
C GLY A 51 5.43 3.34 11.85
N ASN A 52 4.36 2.72 11.35
CA ASN A 52 4.11 2.60 9.92
C ASN A 52 2.86 3.39 9.54
N VAL A 53 2.89 3.97 8.35
CA VAL A 53 1.78 4.74 7.79
C VAL A 53 1.48 4.21 6.40
N GLU A 54 0.29 3.67 6.22
CA GLU A 54 -0.24 3.32 4.90
C GLU A 54 -0.70 4.57 4.14
N LEU A 55 -0.30 4.65 2.89
CA LEU A 55 -0.59 5.71 1.93
C LEU A 55 -1.13 5.10 0.63
N SER A 56 -1.84 5.91 -0.16
CA SER A 56 -2.11 5.57 -1.55
C SER A 56 -0.90 5.93 -2.41
N PHE A 57 -0.70 5.18 -3.49
CA PHE A 57 0.37 5.41 -4.45
C PHE A 57 -0.17 5.33 -5.87
N GLU A 58 -0.02 6.41 -6.62
CA GLU A 58 -0.41 6.50 -8.03
C GLU A 58 0.85 6.30 -8.90
N GLY A 59 1.03 5.09 -9.42
CA GLY A 59 2.23 4.70 -10.15
C GLY A 59 2.49 5.51 -11.41
N GLU A 60 1.44 5.89 -12.14
CA GLU A 60 1.51 6.69 -13.36
C GLU A 60 2.09 8.10 -13.13
N PHE A 61 1.87 8.67 -11.94
CA PHE A 61 2.35 10.01 -11.57
C PHE A 61 3.50 9.97 -10.56
N THR A 62 3.90 8.78 -10.13
CA THR A 62 4.85 8.57 -9.01
C THR A 62 4.44 9.36 -7.75
N ARG A 63 3.13 9.45 -7.48
CA ARG A 63 2.57 10.33 -6.46
C ARG A 63 2.07 9.55 -5.25
N PHE A 64 2.35 10.06 -4.06
CA PHE A 64 1.79 9.55 -2.81
C PHE A 64 0.59 10.40 -2.40
N GLY A 65 -0.49 9.74 -1.98
CA GLY A 65 -1.70 10.37 -1.48
C GLY A 65 -2.10 9.81 -0.12
N ASN A 66 -3.09 10.46 0.49
CA ASN A 66 -3.68 9.95 1.73
C ASN A 66 -4.58 8.76 1.40
N LEU A 67 -4.27 7.60 1.96
CA LEU A 67 -5.18 6.46 1.92
C LEU A 67 -6.39 6.79 2.78
N VAL A 68 -7.60 6.71 2.21
CA VAL A 68 -8.84 6.93 2.95
C VAL A 68 -8.96 5.84 4.01
N LYS A 69 -8.96 6.25 5.28
CA LYS A 69 -9.13 5.34 6.41
C LYS A 69 -10.59 5.33 6.83
N THR A 70 -11.09 4.18 7.31
CA THR A 70 -12.51 3.99 7.66
C THR A 70 -13.05 5.05 8.63
N TRP A 71 -12.21 5.56 9.54
CA TRP A 71 -12.60 6.62 10.48
C TRP A 71 -12.64 8.04 9.87
N GLN A 72 -12.07 8.25 8.68
CA GLN A 72 -12.13 9.53 7.97
C GLN A 72 -13.43 9.70 7.18
N GLN A 73 -14.24 8.64 7.03
CA GLN A 73 -15.54 8.72 6.35
C GLN A 73 -16.62 9.44 7.17
N GLY A 74 -16.36 9.81 8.44
CA GLY A 74 -17.34 10.42 9.35
C GLY A 74 -17.23 11.93 9.56
N THR A 75 -16.29 12.65 8.92
CA THR A 75 -16.08 14.10 9.17
C THR A 75 -16.49 15.00 8.00
N GLY A 76 -17.51 14.60 7.24
CA GLY A 76 -17.95 15.28 6.01
C GLY A 76 -19.23 16.11 6.08
N ASP A 77 -20.10 15.92 7.09
CA ASP A 77 -21.39 16.62 7.18
C ASP A 77 -21.49 17.42 8.48
N GLY A 78 -21.11 18.70 8.43
CA GLY A 78 -21.10 19.53 9.64
C GLY A 78 -20.80 21.00 9.40
N TYR A 79 -21.49 21.63 8.45
CA TYR A 79 -21.87 23.05 8.46
C TYR A 79 -23.21 23.22 7.76
#